data_AF-A0A7Z9RX71-F1
#
_entry.id   AF-A0A7Z9RX71-F1
#
_cell.length_a   1.000
_cell.length_b   1.000
_cell.length_c   1.000
_cell.angle_alpha   90.00
_cell.angle_beta   90.00
_cell.angle_gamma   90.00
#
_symmetry.space_group_name_H-M   'P 1'
#
loop_
_entity.id
_entity.type
_entity.pdbx_description
1 polymer ?
#
loop_
_entity_poly.entity_id
_entity_poly.type
_entity_poly.pdbx_seq_one_letter_code
_entity_poly.pdbx_strand_id
1 'polypeptide(L)'
;MRSWCFLLLLTIPLAALVLAAGSMPVLSLGNVTQPARVADDFDAIKVGDRIRVTLRRGGKYEGEVVEKVGQIISVKHRFGTARIDRSDVLEWERFKTISEQFDERAEQCKTAEEWCDLGDWATEQAENSLAEQAWRKATELDPSNKRARDALGEVLHEGKWMPLEEAMRAQGKESYGGEWLTPEQIEARQEEESTAMRKESLKGRDAYIEELKGRPWAEMEPIITPHYVIYCNSTEDNARYYSDVMESLYRAYDKVFKEEFWPRKFKKFARSEVYIHANHQQFMDWTGNGPGIGGFYNMLRQDVTAYHGSFGTTGSTEEVLAHEGTHQFEGMIFKSLPSLPIWFVEGLAVYFGDGSEISRRKIGINEIPRDRLVGLKQAIEDGNYCDIRK
;
A
#
# COMPACT_ATOMS: atom_id res chain seq x y z
N MET A 1 14.94 -30.85 -1.96
CA MET A 1 15.23 -29.84 -0.92
C MET A 1 14.00 -28.96 -0.73
N ARG A 2 13.16 -29.29 0.25
CA ARG A 2 12.01 -28.47 0.69
C ARG A 2 12.05 -28.47 2.20
N SER A 3 12.35 -27.31 2.77
CA SER A 3 12.35 -27.07 4.22
C SER A 3 10.96 -26.57 4.61
N TRP A 4 10.36 -27.20 5.60
CA TRP A 4 9.10 -26.79 6.24
C TRP A 4 9.44 -26.15 7.59
N CYS A 5 8.89 -24.96 7.85
CA CYS A 5 8.97 -24.30 9.14
C CYS A 5 7.67 -24.51 9.94
N PHE A 6 7.86 -25.03 11.15
CA PHE A 6 7.24 -24.74 12.45
C PHE A 6 5.73 -24.49 12.59
N LEU A 7 5.13 -25.26 13.52
CA LEU A 7 4.28 -24.72 14.60
C LEU A 7 4.23 -25.71 15.77
N LEU A 8 4.74 -25.29 16.93
CA LEU A 8 4.78 -26.04 18.19
C LEU A 8 3.85 -25.31 19.17
N LEU A 9 2.70 -25.93 19.48
CA LEU A 9 1.75 -25.51 20.51
C LEU A 9 2.16 -26.16 21.83
N LEU A 10 2.38 -25.36 22.87
CA LEU A 10 2.71 -25.83 24.22
C LEU A 10 1.58 -25.41 25.18
N THR A 11 0.82 -26.41 25.62
CA THR A 11 -0.20 -26.34 26.67
C THR A 11 0.45 -26.57 28.03
N ILE A 12 0.12 -25.77 29.05
CA ILE A 12 0.41 -26.08 30.47
C ILE A 12 -0.85 -25.77 31.32
N PRO A 13 -1.26 -26.65 32.26
CA PRO A 13 -2.57 -26.62 32.88
C PRO A 13 -2.64 -25.90 34.24
N LEU A 14 -3.89 -25.66 34.64
CA LEU A 14 -4.38 -25.02 35.87
C LEU A 14 -4.15 -25.91 37.10
N ALA A 15 -3.60 -25.35 38.20
CA ALA A 15 -3.66 -25.96 39.53
C ALA A 15 -3.82 -24.90 40.63
N ALA A 16 -4.78 -25.14 41.51
CA ALA A 16 -5.18 -24.30 42.63
C ALA A 16 -4.24 -24.43 43.84
N LEU A 17 -4.19 -23.40 44.70
CA LEU A 17 -3.92 -23.60 46.13
C LEU A 17 -4.53 -22.48 47.00
N VAL A 18 -4.82 -22.88 48.23
CA VAL A 18 -5.76 -22.35 49.21
C VAL A 18 -5.12 -21.35 50.20
N LEU A 19 -5.98 -20.52 50.78
CA LEU A 19 -5.77 -19.59 51.91
C LEU A 19 -5.02 -20.19 53.11
N ALA A 20 -4.18 -19.36 53.75
CA ALA A 20 -3.86 -19.48 55.18
C ALA A 20 -3.74 -18.07 55.80
N ALA A 21 -4.53 -17.85 56.85
CA ALA A 21 -4.56 -16.65 57.67
C ALA A 21 -3.61 -16.77 58.87
N GLY A 22 -3.06 -15.64 59.35
CA GLY A 22 -2.29 -15.56 60.59
C GLY A 22 -1.94 -14.12 61.01
N SER A 23 -2.81 -13.52 61.83
CA SER A 23 -2.55 -12.75 63.07
C SER A 23 -1.10 -12.29 63.36
N MET A 24 -0.72 -11.03 63.62
CA MET A 24 -1.12 -9.99 64.63
C MET A 24 -0.11 -8.80 64.48
N PRO A 25 -0.09 -7.69 65.29
CA PRO A 25 -1.12 -7.01 66.07
C PRO A 25 -1.28 -5.51 65.70
N VAL A 26 -2.37 -4.90 66.18
CA VAL A 26 -2.64 -3.46 66.20
C VAL A 26 -1.82 -2.81 67.33
N LEU A 27 -1.04 -1.77 67.02
CA LEU A 27 -0.55 -0.83 68.02
C LEU A 27 -0.67 0.63 67.55
N SER A 28 -1.51 1.33 68.31
CA SER A 28 -1.48 2.74 68.67
C SER A 28 -1.68 3.80 67.57
N LEU A 29 -2.92 4.31 67.55
CA LEU A 29 -3.33 5.60 67.02
C LEU A 29 -2.50 6.74 67.64
N GLY A 30 -1.42 7.12 66.95
CA GLY A 30 -0.74 8.39 67.14
C GLY A 30 -1.22 9.37 66.08
N ASN A 31 -2.00 10.36 66.50
CA ASN A 31 -2.40 11.59 65.80
C ASN A 31 -2.45 11.54 64.27
N VAL A 32 -3.67 11.57 63.74
CA VAL A 32 -3.96 12.11 62.40
C VAL A 32 -3.51 13.56 62.39
N THR A 33 -2.23 13.81 62.11
CA THR A 33 -1.81 15.05 61.50
C THR A 33 -2.46 15.05 60.13
N GLN A 34 -3.49 15.88 59.98
CA GLN A 34 -3.97 16.34 58.68
C GLN A 34 -2.77 16.49 57.74
N PRO A 35 -2.79 15.98 56.50
CA PRO A 35 -1.79 16.43 55.54
C PRO A 35 -1.90 17.94 55.52
N ALA A 36 -0.83 18.58 56.01
CA ALA A 36 -0.67 20.01 55.99
C ALA A 36 -1.08 20.45 54.58
N ARG A 37 -1.99 21.42 54.49
CA ARG A 37 -2.31 22.09 53.25
C ARG A 37 -0.98 22.43 52.59
N VAL A 38 -0.60 21.68 51.55
CA VAL A 38 0.45 22.08 50.63
C VAL A 38 -0.01 23.45 50.18
N ALA A 39 0.72 24.48 50.59
CA ALA A 39 0.47 25.84 50.15
C ALA A 39 0.28 25.78 48.63
N ASP A 40 -0.78 26.42 48.13
CA ASP A 40 -1.19 26.38 46.73
C ASP A 40 -0.07 26.85 45.79
N ASP A 41 0.84 25.95 45.44
CA ASP A 41 1.93 26.20 44.48
C ASP A 41 1.39 26.34 43.05
N PHE A 42 0.08 26.14 42.86
CA PHE A 42 -0.59 26.37 41.58
C PHE A 42 -0.44 27.82 41.10
N ASP A 43 -0.29 28.78 42.02
CA ASP A 43 0.01 30.17 41.67
C ASP A 43 1.42 30.34 41.10
N ALA A 44 2.36 29.43 41.38
CA ALA A 44 3.73 29.47 40.86
C ALA A 44 3.84 29.02 39.39
N ILE A 45 2.83 28.33 38.84
CA ILE A 45 2.78 27.95 37.42
C ILE A 45 2.81 29.22 36.56
N LYS A 46 3.76 29.32 35.63
CA LYS A 46 3.86 30.44 34.68
C LYS A 46 3.46 30.00 33.29
N VAL A 47 3.04 30.97 32.47
CA VAL A 47 2.88 30.75 31.03
C VAL A 47 4.26 30.40 30.44
N GLY A 48 4.32 29.31 29.67
CA GLY A 48 5.54 28.72 29.14
C GLY A 48 6.06 27.50 29.92
N ASP A 49 5.58 27.26 31.15
CA ASP A 49 5.99 26.07 31.91
C ASP A 49 5.43 24.79 31.26
N ARG A 50 6.25 23.73 31.23
CA ARG A 50 5.76 22.38 30.94
C ARG A 50 5.43 21.64 32.21
N ILE A 51 4.20 21.16 32.29
CA ILE A 51 3.68 20.55 33.50
C ILE A 51 2.98 19.23 33.19
N ARG A 52 3.01 18.32 34.17
CA ARG A 52 2.16 17.14 34.21
C ARG A 52 1.15 17.33 35.32
N VAL A 53 -0.13 17.36 34.96
CA VAL A 53 -1.24 17.58 35.88
C VAL A 53 -2.07 16.31 35.97
N THR A 54 -2.30 15.84 37.20
CA THR A 54 -3.25 14.78 37.50
C THR A 54 -4.53 15.40 38.06
N LEU A 55 -5.66 15.14 37.41
CA LEU A 55 -6.97 15.61 37.86
C LEU A 55 -7.56 14.68 38.92
N ARG A 56 -8.40 15.24 39.80
CA ARG A 56 -9.15 14.49 40.82
C ARG A 56 -10.05 13.40 40.23
N ARG A 57 -10.46 13.57 38.96
CA ARG A 57 -11.27 12.61 38.20
C ARG A 57 -10.42 11.54 37.47
N GLY A 58 -9.12 11.47 37.75
CA GLY A 58 -8.19 10.44 37.25
C GLY A 58 -7.51 10.74 35.91
N GLY A 59 -7.92 11.79 35.19
CA GLY A 59 -7.29 12.20 33.93
C GLY A 59 -5.90 12.80 34.15
N LYS A 60 -4.96 12.55 33.23
CA LYS A 60 -3.62 13.14 33.24
C LYS A 60 -3.41 13.99 31.99
N TYR A 61 -2.88 15.19 32.17
CA TYR A 61 -2.51 16.09 31.09
C TYR A 61 -1.02 16.39 31.17
N GLU A 62 -0.34 16.27 30.05
CA GLU A 62 1.08 16.60 29.90
C GLU A 62 1.21 17.56 28.73
N GLY A 63 1.80 18.73 28.98
CA GLY A 63 1.90 19.77 27.96
C GLY A 63 2.42 21.09 28.49
N GLU A 64 2.39 22.10 27.62
CA GLU A 64 2.87 23.45 27.89
C GLU A 64 1.72 24.38 28.28
N VAL A 65 1.92 25.17 29.33
CA VAL A 65 0.94 26.17 29.77
C VAL A 65 0.97 27.36 28.81
N VAL A 66 -0.04 27.47 27.96
CA VAL A 66 -0.14 28.55 26.96
C VAL A 66 -0.90 29.77 27.46
N GLU A 67 -1.67 29.63 28.53
CA GLU A 67 -2.46 30.71 29.12
C GLU A 67 -2.70 30.42 30.61
N LYS A 68 -2.67 31.46 31.44
CA LYS A 68 -3.08 31.39 32.85
C LYS A 68 -3.94 32.61 33.18
N VAL A 69 -5.17 32.36 33.60
CA VAL A 69 -6.13 33.40 34.00
C VAL A 69 -6.66 33.05 35.39
N GLY A 70 -6.18 33.75 36.41
CA GLY A 70 -6.51 33.46 37.80
C GLY A 70 -6.14 32.01 38.17
N GLN A 71 -7.15 31.21 38.51
CA GLN A 71 -7.02 29.81 38.93
C GLN A 71 -7.25 28.81 37.78
N ILE A 72 -7.29 29.28 36.53
CA ILE A 72 -7.46 28.43 35.34
C ILE A 72 -6.17 28.50 34.50
N ILE A 73 -5.69 27.34 34.07
CA ILE A 73 -4.60 27.21 33.10
C ILE A 73 -5.09 26.53 31.82
N SER A 74 -4.55 26.95 30.68
CA SER A 74 -4.71 26.27 29.39
C SER A 74 -3.42 25.52 29.07
N VAL A 75 -3.48 24.19 29.01
CA VAL A 75 -2.34 23.32 28.71
C VAL A 75 -2.46 22.80 27.28
N LYS A 76 -1.51 23.15 26.43
CA LYS A 76 -1.38 22.65 25.06
C LYS A 76 -0.69 21.30 25.08
N HIS A 77 -1.37 20.28 24.58
CA HIS A 77 -0.89 18.90 24.46
C HIS A 77 -1.05 18.40 23.02
N ARG A 78 -0.57 17.18 22.75
CA ARG A 78 -0.56 16.57 21.39
C ARG A 78 -1.94 16.41 20.71
N PHE A 79 -3.05 16.55 21.44
CA PHE A 79 -4.42 16.38 20.91
C PHE A 79 -5.27 17.65 21.00
N GLY A 80 -4.69 18.79 21.40
CA GLY A 80 -5.42 20.04 21.55
C GLY A 80 -4.98 20.86 22.75
N THR A 81 -5.78 21.86 23.12
CA THR A 81 -5.56 22.68 24.31
C THR A 81 -6.64 22.35 25.34
N ALA A 82 -6.22 21.92 26.53
CA ALA A 82 -7.11 21.58 27.63
C ALA A 82 -7.14 22.73 28.64
N ARG A 83 -8.34 23.17 29.03
CA ARG A 83 -8.54 24.13 30.12
C ARG A 83 -8.72 23.37 31.43
N ILE A 84 -7.91 23.71 32.43
CA ILE A 84 -7.86 23.05 33.72
C ILE A 84 -8.04 24.09 34.81
N ASP A 85 -9.06 23.91 35.64
CA ASP A 85 -9.28 24.72 36.85
C ASP A 85 -8.50 24.12 38.02
N ARG A 86 -7.93 24.98 38.88
CA ARG A 86 -7.30 24.61 40.14
C ARG A 86 -8.12 23.60 40.94
N SER A 87 -9.44 23.76 41.01
CA SER A 87 -10.32 22.90 41.81
C SER A 87 -10.26 21.43 41.36
N ASP A 88 -10.04 21.21 40.07
CA ASP A 88 -10.00 19.89 39.45
C ASP A 88 -8.61 19.24 39.56
N VAL A 89 -7.57 19.98 39.95
CA VAL A 89 -6.20 19.49 40.09
C VAL A 89 -6.01 18.78 41.43
N LEU A 90 -5.58 17.51 41.34
CA LEU A 90 -5.18 16.70 42.48
C LEU A 90 -3.70 16.95 42.81
N GLU A 91 -2.84 16.83 41.79
CA GLU A 91 -1.40 16.96 41.89
C GLU A 91 -0.86 17.51 40.56
N TRP A 92 0.20 18.29 40.61
CA TRP A 92 0.91 18.74 39.42
C TRP A 92 2.41 18.78 39.68
N GLU A 93 3.19 18.54 38.63
CA GLU A 93 4.65 18.67 38.65
C GLU A 93 5.10 19.49 37.44
N ARG A 94 6.07 20.39 37.62
CA ARG A 94 6.81 21.00 36.52
C ARG A 94 7.94 20.06 36.11
N PHE A 95 8.08 19.84 34.80
CA PHE A 95 9.25 19.16 34.26
C PHE A 95 9.98 20.09 33.30
N LYS A 96 11.31 19.95 33.25
CA LYS A 96 12.16 20.80 32.43
C LYS A 96 11.98 20.46 30.95
N THR A 97 11.85 21.47 30.13
CA THR A 97 11.90 21.33 28.66
C THR A 97 13.27 20.82 28.22
N ILE A 98 13.37 20.28 27.00
CA ILE A 98 14.66 19.85 26.44
C ILE A 98 15.62 21.05 26.33
N SER A 99 15.11 22.25 25.99
CA SER A 99 15.91 23.48 25.98
C SER A 99 16.43 23.85 27.37
N GLU A 100 15.61 23.79 28.42
CA GLU A 100 16.07 24.08 29.79
C GLU A 100 17.10 23.04 30.29
N GLN A 101 16.88 21.76 29.97
CA GLN A 101 17.85 20.72 30.26
C GLN A 101 19.16 20.90 29.47
N PHE A 102 19.06 21.39 28.24
CA PHE A 102 20.21 21.73 27.41
C PHE A 102 21.00 22.89 28.03
N ASP A 103 20.34 23.98 28.43
CA ASP A 103 20.98 25.14 29.05
C ASP A 103 21.71 24.77 30.35
N GLU A 104 21.08 23.98 31.22
CA GLU A 104 21.71 23.53 32.47
C GLU A 104 22.93 22.64 32.25
N ARG A 105 22.90 21.81 31.21
CA ARG A 105 24.06 20.97 30.84
C ARG A 105 25.14 21.82 30.18
N ALA A 106 24.75 22.77 29.34
CA ALA A 106 25.64 23.72 28.68
C ALA A 106 26.45 24.56 29.70
N GLU A 107 25.85 24.96 30.82
CA GLU A 107 26.55 25.65 31.92
C GLU A 107 27.67 24.81 32.55
N GLN A 108 27.58 23.49 32.47
CA GLN A 108 28.56 22.56 33.03
C GLN A 108 29.67 22.22 32.03
N CYS A 109 29.44 22.40 30.72
CA CYS A 109 30.40 22.12 29.66
C CYS A 109 31.52 23.16 29.62
N LYS A 110 32.77 22.73 29.83
CA LYS A 110 33.97 23.59 29.85
C LYS A 110 34.94 23.25 28.73
N THR A 111 34.91 22.01 28.24
CA THR A 111 35.81 21.50 27.20
C THR A 111 35.06 21.25 25.90
N ALA A 112 35.76 21.29 24.77
CA ALA A 112 35.16 21.00 23.47
C ALA A 112 34.49 19.61 23.43
N GLU A 113 35.03 18.62 24.15
CA GLU A 113 34.46 17.27 24.20
C GLU A 113 33.14 17.21 24.98
N GLU A 114 33.03 17.93 26.09
CA GLU A 114 31.77 18.05 26.85
C GLU A 114 30.67 18.76 26.04
N TRP A 115 31.06 19.71 25.18
CA TRP A 115 30.14 20.33 24.23
C TRP A 115 29.74 19.37 23.08
N CYS A 116 30.64 18.49 22.63
CA CYS A 116 30.29 17.42 21.69
C CYS A 116 29.30 16.42 22.31
N ASP A 117 29.54 16.00 23.55
CA ASP A 117 28.63 15.10 24.29
C ASP A 117 27.24 15.72 24.46
N LEU A 118 27.15 17.03 24.69
CA LEU A 118 25.89 17.75 24.73
C LEU A 118 25.17 17.77 23.37
N GLY A 119 25.92 17.93 22.27
CA GLY A 119 25.37 17.89 20.92
C GLY A 119 24.83 16.51 20.53
N ASP A 120 25.55 15.45 20.90
CA ASP A 120 25.11 14.07 20.68
C ASP A 120 23.84 13.78 21.50
N TRP A 121 23.78 14.20 22.76
CA TRP A 121 22.57 14.10 23.56
C TRP A 121 21.39 14.86 22.94
N ALA A 122 21.59 16.08 22.44
CA ALA A 122 20.53 16.84 21.77
C ALA A 122 20.02 16.14 20.49
N THR A 123 20.90 15.45 19.78
CA THR A 123 20.55 14.62 18.62
C THR A 123 19.68 13.42 19.02
N GLU A 124 20.03 12.75 20.13
CA GLU A 124 19.19 11.68 20.70
C GLU A 124 17.79 12.16 21.10
N GLN A 125 17.65 13.44 21.48
CA GLN A 125 16.35 14.07 21.77
C GLN A 125 15.62 14.58 20.51
N ALA A 126 16.18 14.35 19.31
CA ALA A 126 15.69 14.85 18.02
C ALA A 126 15.65 16.39 17.90
N GLU A 127 16.46 17.10 18.69
CA GLU A 127 16.58 18.56 18.67
C GLU A 127 17.83 19.00 17.88
N ASN A 128 17.78 18.83 16.56
CA ASN A 128 18.92 19.08 15.66
C ASN A 128 19.47 20.52 15.76
N SER A 129 18.61 21.51 16.03
CA SER A 129 19.03 22.91 16.16
C SER A 129 19.86 23.18 17.42
N LEU A 130 19.58 22.46 18.51
CA LEU A 130 20.35 22.53 19.76
C LEU A 130 21.66 21.73 19.62
N ALA A 131 21.61 20.59 18.92
CA ALA A 131 22.80 19.81 18.60
C ALA A 131 23.82 20.63 17.80
N GLU A 132 23.36 21.31 16.74
CA GLU A 132 24.20 22.20 15.94
C GLU A 132 24.84 23.32 16.78
N GLN A 133 24.06 23.95 17.68
CA GLN A 133 24.58 24.97 18.59
C GLN A 133 25.69 24.43 19.50
N ALA A 134 25.53 23.25 20.05
CA ALA A 134 26.53 22.61 20.92
C ALA A 134 27.82 22.29 20.16
N TRP A 135 27.72 21.69 18.96
CA TRP A 135 28.91 21.40 18.15
C TRP A 135 29.58 22.68 17.65
N ARG A 136 28.84 23.75 17.32
CA ARG A 136 29.44 25.06 17.01
C ARG A 136 30.23 25.60 18.21
N LYS A 137 29.70 25.50 19.43
CA LYS A 137 30.43 25.87 20.65
C LYS A 137 31.68 25.01 20.88
N ALA A 138 31.62 23.72 20.59
CA ALA A 138 32.80 22.86 20.60
C ALA A 138 33.88 23.36 19.62
N THR A 139 33.50 23.77 18.41
CA THR A 139 34.46 24.31 17.42
C THR A 139 35.00 25.71 17.76
N GLU A 140 34.29 26.50 18.56
CA GLU A 140 34.80 27.77 19.09
C GLU A 140 35.94 27.53 20.10
N LEU A 141 35.83 26.47 20.91
CA LEU A 141 36.83 26.09 21.91
C LEU A 141 38.02 25.33 21.32
N ASP A 142 37.77 24.43 20.38
CA ASP A 142 38.78 23.72 19.60
C ASP A 142 38.40 23.79 18.10
N PRO A 143 39.00 24.72 17.35
CA PRO A 143 38.74 24.89 15.92
C PRO A 143 39.01 23.64 15.07
N SER A 144 39.82 22.71 15.56
CA SER A 144 40.21 21.47 14.89
C SER A 144 39.49 20.22 15.39
N ASN A 145 38.49 20.37 16.28
CA ASN A 145 37.76 19.23 16.84
C ASN A 145 37.04 18.44 15.73
N LYS A 146 37.60 17.28 15.40
CA LYS A 146 37.10 16.42 14.31
C LYS A 146 35.66 15.96 14.57
N ARG A 147 35.30 15.62 15.81
CA ARG A 147 33.96 15.11 16.16
C ARG A 147 32.89 16.16 15.91
N ALA A 148 33.11 17.40 16.36
CA ALA A 148 32.18 18.51 16.13
C ALA A 148 32.07 18.87 14.64
N ARG A 149 33.19 18.90 13.90
CA ARG A 149 33.20 19.21 12.46
C ARG A 149 32.50 18.13 11.63
N ASP A 150 32.77 16.87 11.92
CA ASP A 150 32.09 15.74 11.28
C ASP A 150 30.58 15.79 11.54
N ALA A 151 30.16 16.09 12.77
CA ALA A 151 28.75 16.22 13.14
C ALA A 151 28.04 17.43 12.49
N LEU A 152 28.77 18.53 12.27
CA LEU A 152 28.29 19.69 11.49
C LEU A 152 28.30 19.44 9.97
N GLY A 153 28.83 18.30 9.51
CA GLY A 153 28.98 18.01 8.08
C GLY A 153 29.99 18.93 7.38
N GLU A 154 30.94 19.49 8.13
CA GLU A 154 31.97 20.39 7.63
C GLU A 154 33.24 19.62 7.29
N VAL A 155 33.86 19.98 6.17
CA VAL A 155 35.14 19.41 5.73
C VAL A 155 36.17 20.51 5.57
N LEU A 156 37.44 20.16 5.84
CA LEU A 156 38.55 21.08 5.65
C LEU A 156 38.90 21.16 4.16
N HIS A 157 38.61 22.30 3.53
CA HIS A 157 38.93 22.58 2.14
C HIS A 157 39.74 23.88 2.04
N GLU A 158 40.93 23.80 1.42
CA GLU A 158 41.86 24.94 1.28
C GLU A 158 42.17 25.69 2.59
N GLY A 159 42.26 24.97 3.71
CA GLY A 159 42.57 25.53 5.02
C GLY A 159 41.39 26.23 5.73
N LYS A 160 40.17 26.14 5.16
CA LYS A 160 38.92 26.62 5.78
C LYS A 160 37.96 25.45 5.98
N TRP A 161 37.27 25.45 7.12
CA TRP A 161 36.15 24.53 7.35
C TRP A 161 34.91 25.08 6.67
N MET A 162 34.28 24.28 5.83
CA MET A 162 33.05 24.64 5.12
C MET A 162 32.14 23.41 4.97
N PRO A 163 30.83 23.60 4.78
CA PRO A 163 29.89 22.51 4.55
C PRO A 163 30.35 21.62 3.39
N LEU A 164 30.14 20.31 3.49
CA LEU A 164 30.51 19.33 2.46
C LEU A 164 30.00 19.72 1.06
N GLU A 165 28.76 20.20 0.98
CA GLU A 165 28.16 20.67 -0.28
C GLU A 165 28.92 21.86 -0.87
N GLU A 166 29.31 22.84 -0.05
CA GLU A 166 30.09 23.99 -0.49
C GLU A 166 31.50 23.57 -0.93
N ALA A 167 32.14 22.65 -0.20
CA ALA A 167 33.44 22.10 -0.57
C ALA A 167 33.42 21.28 -1.87
N MET A 168 32.37 20.49 -2.09
CA MET A 168 32.20 19.71 -3.32
C MET A 168 31.87 20.63 -4.50
N ARG A 169 31.07 21.67 -4.28
CA ARG A 169 30.80 22.69 -5.29
C ARG A 169 32.04 23.51 -5.66
N ALA A 170 32.88 23.84 -4.68
CA ALA A 170 34.18 24.47 -4.93
C ALA A 170 35.11 23.58 -5.78
N GLN A 171 34.97 22.26 -5.69
CA GLN A 171 35.64 21.28 -6.55
C GLN A 171 34.95 21.06 -7.91
N GLY A 172 33.89 21.82 -8.23
CA GLY A 172 33.14 21.68 -9.48
C GLY A 172 32.27 20.42 -9.56
N LYS A 173 31.90 19.83 -8.41
CA LYS A 173 31.01 18.66 -8.33
C LYS A 173 29.64 19.07 -7.83
N GLU A 174 28.63 18.35 -8.30
CA GLU A 174 27.23 18.51 -7.93
C GLU A 174 26.65 17.14 -7.52
N SER A 175 25.62 17.14 -6.68
CA SER A 175 25.00 15.91 -6.22
C SER A 175 24.02 15.37 -7.27
N TYR A 176 24.27 14.18 -7.80
CA TYR A 176 23.39 13.47 -8.73
C TYR A 176 23.28 12.00 -8.33
N GLY A 177 22.06 11.50 -8.12
CA GLY A 177 21.82 10.09 -7.75
C GLY A 177 22.42 9.64 -6.41
N GLY A 178 22.74 10.57 -5.51
CA GLY A 178 23.41 10.29 -4.23
C GLY A 178 24.94 10.30 -4.30
N GLU A 179 25.53 10.59 -5.46
CA GLU A 179 26.98 10.73 -5.66
C GLU A 179 27.34 12.19 -6.01
N TRP A 180 28.57 12.60 -5.72
CA TRP A 180 29.10 13.92 -6.12
C TRP A 180 29.85 13.78 -7.45
N LEU A 181 29.22 14.24 -8.53
CA LEU A 181 29.69 14.09 -9.91
C LEU A 181 29.97 15.47 -10.53
N THR A 182 30.93 15.54 -11.44
CA THR A 182 31.14 16.73 -12.28
C THR A 182 29.99 16.90 -13.29
N PRO A 183 29.73 18.10 -13.81
CA PRO A 183 28.71 18.31 -14.83
C PRO A 183 28.84 17.36 -16.04
N GLU A 184 30.05 17.08 -16.52
CA GLU A 184 30.31 16.14 -17.61
C GLU A 184 29.90 14.69 -17.25
N GLN A 185 30.16 14.26 -16.01
CA GLN A 185 29.75 12.94 -15.52
C GLN A 185 28.23 12.83 -15.34
N ILE A 186 27.58 13.93 -14.94
CA ILE A 186 26.12 14.01 -14.83
C ILE A 186 25.50 13.89 -16.22
N GLU A 187 26.01 14.63 -17.20
CA GLU A 187 25.54 14.58 -18.59
C GLU A 187 25.72 13.18 -19.18
N ALA A 188 26.90 12.57 -19.01
CA ALA A 188 27.16 11.20 -19.46
C ALA A 188 26.20 10.18 -18.83
N ARG A 189 25.89 10.33 -17.54
CA ARG A 189 24.95 9.45 -16.84
C ARG A 189 23.51 9.65 -17.30
N GLN A 190 23.10 10.89 -17.53
CA GLN A 190 21.78 11.20 -18.09
C GLN A 190 21.64 10.65 -19.50
N GLU A 191 22.69 10.70 -20.32
CA GLU A 191 22.69 10.11 -21.66
C GLU A 191 22.61 8.58 -21.60
N GLU A 192 23.34 7.93 -20.69
CA GLU A 192 23.25 6.48 -20.47
C GLU A 192 21.84 6.06 -20.00
N GLU A 193 21.27 6.77 -19.03
CA GLU A 193 19.91 6.53 -18.53
C GLU A 193 18.87 6.74 -19.64
N SER A 194 19.01 7.82 -20.43
CA SER A 194 18.14 8.12 -21.58
C SER A 194 18.23 7.07 -22.69
N THR A 195 19.45 6.63 -23.03
CA THR A 195 19.67 5.60 -24.05
C THR A 195 19.14 4.24 -23.60
N ALA A 196 19.31 3.89 -22.32
CA ALA A 196 18.73 2.69 -21.72
C ALA A 196 17.19 2.73 -21.78
N MET A 197 16.57 3.84 -21.38
CA MET A 197 15.11 4.04 -21.47
C MET A 197 14.60 3.93 -22.91
N ARG A 198 15.32 4.53 -23.88
CA ARG A 198 14.96 4.43 -25.30
C ARG A 198 15.02 2.99 -25.79
N LYS A 199 16.07 2.25 -25.41
CA LYS A 199 16.24 0.83 -25.78
C LYS A 199 15.14 -0.03 -25.17
N GLU A 200 14.76 0.22 -23.92
CA GLU A 200 13.67 -0.49 -23.25
C GLU A 200 12.31 -0.20 -23.90
N SER A 201 12.03 1.06 -24.23
CA SER A 201 10.83 1.46 -24.97
C SER A 201 10.74 0.81 -26.34
N LEU A 202 11.85 0.76 -27.08
CA LEU A 202 11.92 0.07 -28.38
C LEU A 202 11.72 -1.43 -28.24
N LYS A 203 12.32 -2.07 -27.21
CA LYS A 203 12.11 -3.49 -26.94
C LYS A 203 10.64 -3.82 -26.67
N GLY A 204 9.93 -2.98 -25.92
CA GLY A 204 8.49 -3.13 -25.69
C GLY A 204 7.69 -3.00 -26.99
N ARG A 205 8.06 -2.05 -27.86
CA ARG A 205 7.45 -1.88 -29.18
C ARG A 205 7.69 -3.08 -30.10
N ASP A 206 8.93 -3.56 -30.19
CA ASP A 206 9.29 -4.68 -31.07
C ASP A 206 8.62 -5.97 -30.60
N ALA A 207 8.57 -6.21 -29.28
CA ALA A 207 7.84 -7.34 -28.70
C ALA A 207 6.35 -7.27 -29.05
N TYR A 208 5.72 -6.11 -28.87
CA TYR A 208 4.30 -5.92 -29.21
C TYR A 208 4.03 -6.08 -30.71
N ILE A 209 4.94 -5.64 -31.58
CA ILE A 209 4.83 -5.86 -33.04
C ILE A 209 4.86 -7.35 -33.36
N GLU A 210 5.76 -8.12 -32.74
CA GLU A 210 5.83 -9.58 -32.95
C GLU A 210 4.59 -10.30 -32.41
N GLU A 211 4.01 -9.85 -31.29
CA GLU A 211 2.72 -10.35 -30.78
C GLU A 211 1.58 -10.17 -31.77
N LEU A 212 1.49 -9.00 -32.40
CA LEU A 212 0.43 -8.67 -33.36
C LEU A 212 0.66 -9.29 -34.74
N LYS A 213 1.90 -9.46 -35.17
CA LYS A 213 2.24 -10.11 -36.46
C LYS A 213 1.68 -11.52 -36.53
N GLY A 214 1.76 -12.23 -35.41
CA GLY A 214 1.30 -13.61 -35.30
C GLY A 214 2.12 -14.60 -36.14
N ARG A 215 1.75 -15.86 -36.02
CA ARG A 215 2.38 -17.02 -36.66
C ARG A 215 1.34 -17.78 -37.50
N PRO A 216 1.76 -18.54 -38.52
CA PRO A 216 0.85 -19.40 -39.27
C PRO A 216 0.25 -20.48 -38.38
N TRP A 217 -1.07 -20.70 -38.46
CA TRP A 217 -1.78 -21.72 -37.66
C TRP A 217 -1.20 -23.13 -37.79
N ALA A 218 -0.62 -23.48 -38.94
CA ALA A 218 -0.01 -24.80 -39.18
C ALA A 218 1.26 -25.06 -38.34
N GLU A 219 1.91 -24.01 -37.84
CA GLU A 219 3.13 -24.10 -37.02
C GLU A 219 2.80 -24.05 -35.52
N MET A 220 1.53 -23.92 -35.16
CA MET A 220 1.08 -23.69 -33.79
C MET A 220 0.64 -24.98 -33.11
N GLU A 221 1.35 -25.35 -32.05
CA GLU A 221 0.92 -26.43 -31.15
C GLU A 221 -0.06 -25.88 -30.11
N PRO A 222 -1.25 -26.49 -29.95
CA PRO A 222 -2.22 -26.03 -28.97
C PRO A 222 -1.76 -26.32 -27.54
N ILE A 223 -2.11 -25.41 -26.62
CA ILE A 223 -1.89 -25.65 -25.18
C ILE A 223 -3.10 -26.40 -24.61
N ILE A 224 -2.84 -27.61 -24.13
CA ILE A 224 -3.86 -28.46 -23.52
C ILE A 224 -3.83 -28.28 -22.00
N THR A 225 -4.95 -27.87 -21.44
CA THR A 225 -5.18 -27.69 -20.00
C THR A 225 -6.24 -28.69 -19.51
N PRO A 226 -6.55 -28.77 -18.20
CA PRO A 226 -7.62 -29.65 -17.72
C PRO A 226 -8.97 -29.43 -18.43
N HIS A 227 -9.37 -28.17 -18.69
CA HIS A 227 -10.69 -27.82 -19.21
C HIS A 227 -10.68 -27.29 -20.65
N TYR A 228 -9.52 -26.83 -21.16
CA TYR A 228 -9.44 -26.17 -22.46
C TYR A 228 -8.35 -26.72 -23.38
N VAL A 229 -8.55 -26.55 -24.69
CA VAL A 229 -7.52 -26.62 -25.73
C VAL A 229 -7.40 -25.22 -26.33
N ILE A 230 -6.24 -24.57 -26.12
CA ILE A 230 -6.01 -23.18 -26.54
C ILE A 230 -5.20 -23.18 -27.83
N TYR A 231 -5.83 -22.70 -28.90
CA TYR A 231 -5.21 -22.38 -30.17
C TYR A 231 -4.97 -20.87 -30.20
N CYS A 232 -3.71 -20.44 -30.17
CA CYS A 232 -3.35 -19.03 -30.23
C CYS A 232 -2.23 -18.83 -31.23
N ASN A 233 -2.45 -17.98 -32.24
CA ASN A 233 -1.44 -17.72 -33.25
C ASN A 233 -0.62 -16.44 -33.00
N SER A 234 -0.67 -15.87 -31.79
CA SER A 234 0.27 -14.86 -31.31
C SER A 234 1.58 -15.53 -30.81
N THR A 235 2.27 -14.90 -29.85
CA THR A 235 3.44 -15.48 -29.16
C THR A 235 3.04 -16.66 -28.27
N GLU A 236 4.02 -17.51 -27.95
CA GLU A 236 3.81 -18.63 -27.02
C GLU A 236 3.50 -18.12 -25.60
N ASP A 237 4.09 -16.99 -25.21
CA ASP A 237 3.79 -16.33 -23.94
C ASP A 237 2.33 -15.87 -23.87
N ASN A 238 1.79 -15.28 -24.94
CA ASN A 238 0.36 -14.95 -25.02
C ASN A 238 -0.53 -16.19 -24.98
N ALA A 239 -0.16 -17.27 -25.68
CA ALA A 239 -0.89 -18.55 -25.60
C ALA A 239 -0.94 -19.09 -24.16
N ARG A 240 0.19 -19.08 -23.45
CA ARG A 240 0.29 -19.51 -22.04
C ARG A 240 -0.51 -18.59 -21.13
N TYR A 241 -0.42 -17.29 -21.34
CA TYR A 241 -1.18 -16.29 -20.60
C TYR A 241 -2.68 -16.56 -20.70
N TYR A 242 -3.22 -16.70 -21.92
CA TYR A 242 -4.64 -16.95 -22.11
C TYR A 242 -5.08 -18.34 -21.60
N SER A 243 -4.21 -19.34 -21.64
CA SER A 243 -4.49 -20.63 -21.01
C SER A 243 -4.68 -20.51 -19.49
N ASP A 244 -3.88 -19.68 -18.82
CA ASP A 244 -4.01 -19.42 -17.38
C ASP A 244 -5.27 -18.60 -17.07
N VAL A 245 -5.62 -17.64 -17.94
CA VAL A 245 -6.86 -16.84 -17.84
C VAL A 245 -8.09 -17.74 -17.95
N MET A 246 -8.20 -18.57 -19.00
CA MET A 246 -9.35 -19.46 -19.20
C MET A 246 -9.54 -20.45 -18.04
N GLU A 247 -8.44 -21.02 -17.52
CA GLU A 247 -8.51 -21.89 -16.33
C GLU A 247 -8.92 -21.13 -15.07
N SER A 248 -8.55 -19.85 -14.96
CA SER A 248 -8.98 -18.98 -13.85
C SER A 248 -10.46 -18.63 -13.94
N LEU A 249 -10.94 -18.34 -15.15
CA LEU A 249 -12.36 -18.11 -15.44
C LEU A 249 -13.20 -19.35 -15.13
N TYR A 250 -12.79 -20.53 -15.58
CA TYR A 250 -13.48 -21.77 -15.25
C TYR A 250 -13.61 -21.98 -13.74
N ARG A 251 -12.55 -21.73 -12.96
CA ARG A 251 -12.61 -21.79 -11.50
C ARG A 251 -13.58 -20.77 -10.89
N ALA A 252 -13.72 -19.59 -11.50
CA ALA A 252 -14.68 -18.58 -11.07
C ALA A 252 -16.12 -19.04 -11.36
N TYR A 253 -16.37 -19.55 -12.56
CA TYR A 253 -17.68 -20.10 -12.95
C TYR A 253 -18.07 -21.27 -12.04
N ASP A 254 -17.16 -22.22 -11.83
CA ASP A 254 -17.36 -23.38 -10.96
C ASP A 254 -17.83 -23.00 -9.54
N LYS A 255 -17.27 -21.93 -8.98
CA LYS A 255 -17.65 -21.45 -7.63
C LYS A 255 -19.08 -20.90 -7.57
N VAL A 256 -19.55 -20.24 -8.64
CA VAL A 256 -20.90 -19.68 -8.72
C VAL A 256 -21.91 -20.76 -9.05
N PHE A 257 -21.58 -21.62 -10.00
CA PHE A 257 -22.42 -22.72 -10.45
C PHE A 257 -22.17 -24.00 -9.64
N LYS A 258 -22.55 -23.98 -8.36
CA LYS A 258 -22.37 -25.10 -7.42
C LYS A 258 -23.07 -26.39 -7.87
N GLU A 259 -22.34 -27.51 -7.75
CA GLU A 259 -22.78 -28.86 -8.14
C GLU A 259 -24.09 -29.33 -7.50
N GLU A 260 -24.43 -28.83 -6.30
CA GLU A 260 -25.66 -29.17 -5.58
C GLU A 260 -26.90 -29.00 -6.46
N PHE A 261 -26.89 -27.94 -7.26
CA PHE A 261 -28.01 -27.67 -8.09
C PHE A 261 -27.83 -28.25 -9.52
N TRP A 262 -26.59 -28.57 -9.94
CA TRP A 262 -26.27 -29.11 -11.27
C TRP A 262 -25.33 -30.34 -11.17
N PRO A 263 -25.89 -31.56 -11.04
CA PRO A 263 -25.10 -32.76 -10.78
C PRO A 263 -24.19 -33.12 -11.95
N ARG A 264 -22.89 -32.83 -11.77
CA ARG A 264 -21.77 -33.09 -12.70
C ARG A 264 -21.57 -34.55 -13.09
N LYS A 265 -22.16 -35.47 -12.33
CA LYS A 265 -21.90 -36.92 -12.34
C LYS A 265 -22.22 -37.63 -13.67
N PHE A 266 -22.73 -36.94 -14.68
CA PHE A 266 -23.23 -37.57 -15.90
C PHE A 266 -22.57 -37.12 -17.20
N LYS A 267 -21.61 -36.18 -17.20
CA LYS A 267 -20.93 -35.79 -18.44
C LYS A 267 -19.43 -35.54 -18.22
N LYS A 268 -18.60 -36.45 -18.73
CA LYS A 268 -17.21 -36.15 -19.03
C LYS A 268 -17.22 -35.23 -20.25
N PHE A 269 -17.18 -33.92 -20.04
CA PHE A 269 -17.15 -32.97 -21.14
C PHE A 269 -15.79 -33.08 -21.85
N ALA A 270 -15.84 -32.98 -23.19
CA ALA A 270 -14.63 -32.72 -23.95
C ALA A 270 -14.08 -31.35 -23.52
N ARG A 271 -12.76 -31.17 -23.61
CA ARG A 271 -12.15 -29.87 -23.40
C ARG A 271 -12.71 -28.90 -24.43
N SER A 272 -13.08 -27.69 -24.00
CA SER A 272 -13.55 -26.67 -24.94
C SER A 272 -12.39 -26.06 -25.69
N GLU A 273 -12.59 -25.87 -26.99
CA GLU A 273 -11.60 -25.24 -27.85
C GLU A 273 -11.73 -23.71 -27.76
N VAL A 274 -10.59 -23.03 -27.67
CA VAL A 274 -10.51 -21.57 -27.65
C VAL A 274 -9.52 -21.14 -28.72
N TYR A 275 -9.97 -20.31 -29.65
CA TYR A 275 -9.19 -19.77 -30.75
C TYR A 275 -8.91 -18.29 -30.50
N ILE A 276 -7.64 -17.91 -30.44
CA ILE A 276 -7.18 -16.54 -30.19
C ILE A 276 -6.30 -16.09 -31.35
N HIS A 277 -6.83 -15.18 -32.14
CA HIS A 277 -6.11 -14.59 -33.26
C HIS A 277 -5.10 -13.55 -32.78
N ALA A 278 -3.97 -13.39 -33.48
CA ALA A 278 -2.90 -12.49 -33.08
C ALA A 278 -3.32 -11.01 -33.07
N ASN A 279 -4.31 -10.64 -33.87
CA ASN A 279 -4.87 -9.30 -33.92
C ASN A 279 -6.31 -9.32 -34.48
N HIS A 280 -6.99 -8.18 -34.38
CA HIS A 280 -8.37 -8.02 -34.84
C HIS A 280 -8.56 -8.26 -36.35
N GLN A 281 -7.58 -7.86 -37.18
CA GLN A 281 -7.67 -8.05 -38.63
C GLN A 281 -7.67 -9.54 -38.99
N GLN A 282 -6.76 -10.33 -38.42
CA GLN A 282 -6.71 -11.78 -38.64
C GLN A 282 -7.97 -12.50 -38.14
N PHE A 283 -8.56 -12.01 -37.05
CA PHE A 283 -9.86 -12.49 -36.58
C PHE A 283 -10.98 -12.22 -37.59
N MET A 284 -11.07 -10.99 -38.11
CA MET A 284 -12.06 -10.63 -39.14
C MET A 284 -11.85 -11.45 -40.42
N ASP A 285 -10.61 -11.58 -40.89
CA ASP A 285 -10.28 -12.33 -42.10
C ASP A 285 -10.66 -13.82 -41.98
N TRP A 286 -10.49 -14.40 -40.79
CA TRP A 286 -10.81 -15.80 -40.53
C TRP A 286 -12.30 -16.05 -40.34
N THR A 287 -12.97 -15.16 -39.62
CA THR A 287 -14.36 -15.38 -39.17
C THR A 287 -15.39 -14.78 -40.13
N GLY A 288 -14.99 -13.82 -40.97
CA GLY A 288 -15.89 -13.03 -41.81
C GLY A 288 -16.74 -12.02 -41.03
N ASN A 289 -16.50 -11.85 -39.74
CA ASN A 289 -17.23 -10.93 -38.88
C ASN A 289 -16.78 -9.47 -39.09
N GLY A 290 -17.70 -8.53 -38.83
CA GLY A 290 -17.41 -7.10 -38.91
C GLY A 290 -16.61 -6.58 -37.71
N PRO A 291 -16.11 -5.32 -37.79
CA PRO A 291 -15.21 -4.73 -36.79
C PRO A 291 -15.87 -4.44 -35.43
N GLY A 292 -17.18 -4.66 -35.29
CA GLY A 292 -17.92 -4.45 -34.05
C GLY A 292 -17.97 -5.67 -33.13
N ILE A 293 -17.24 -6.75 -33.46
CA ILE A 293 -17.30 -8.03 -32.74
C ILE A 293 -15.92 -8.33 -32.15
N GLY A 294 -15.84 -8.41 -30.82
CA GLY A 294 -14.60 -8.72 -30.10
C GLY A 294 -14.27 -10.21 -30.06
N GLY A 295 -15.31 -11.03 -30.09
CA GLY A 295 -15.26 -12.48 -30.07
C GLY A 295 -16.67 -13.05 -30.13
N PHE A 296 -16.78 -14.38 -30.15
CA PHE A 296 -18.05 -15.08 -30.06
C PHE A 296 -17.87 -16.51 -29.55
N TYR A 297 -18.91 -17.03 -28.91
CA TYR A 297 -19.11 -18.46 -28.69
C TYR A 297 -19.96 -19.09 -29.80
N ASN A 298 -19.44 -20.15 -30.44
CA ASN A 298 -20.18 -20.91 -31.43
C ASN A 298 -20.93 -22.07 -30.77
N MET A 299 -22.26 -22.03 -30.75
CA MET A 299 -23.08 -23.07 -30.11
C MET A 299 -23.00 -24.45 -30.78
N LEU A 300 -22.73 -24.51 -32.10
CA LEU A 300 -22.68 -25.77 -32.85
C LEU A 300 -21.34 -26.48 -32.66
N ARG A 301 -20.23 -25.73 -32.78
CA ARG A 301 -18.86 -26.25 -32.60
C ARG A 301 -18.43 -26.28 -31.13
N GLN A 302 -19.13 -25.53 -30.28
CA GLN A 302 -18.83 -25.34 -28.86
C GLN A 302 -17.43 -24.76 -28.62
N ASP A 303 -17.00 -23.87 -29.51
CA ASP A 303 -15.73 -23.15 -29.43
C ASP A 303 -15.92 -21.66 -29.09
N VAL A 304 -14.92 -21.09 -28.44
CA VAL A 304 -14.81 -19.64 -28.22
C VAL A 304 -13.76 -19.09 -29.17
N THR A 305 -14.08 -18.04 -29.91
CA THR A 305 -13.13 -17.38 -30.82
C THR A 305 -13.01 -15.90 -30.46
N ALA A 306 -11.79 -15.41 -30.29
CA ALA A 306 -11.46 -14.01 -29.97
C ALA A 306 -10.11 -13.61 -30.58
N TYR A 307 -9.61 -12.41 -30.26
CA TYR A 307 -8.27 -11.96 -30.69
C TYR A 307 -7.49 -11.27 -29.58
N HIS A 308 -6.16 -11.29 -29.69
CA HIS A 308 -5.22 -10.60 -28.81
C HIS A 308 -5.21 -9.09 -29.09
N GLY A 309 -5.50 -8.29 -28.08
CA GLY A 309 -5.47 -6.83 -28.13
C GLY A 309 -6.61 -6.18 -27.35
N SER A 310 -6.95 -4.95 -27.74
CA SER A 310 -8.07 -4.19 -27.19
C SER A 310 -9.31 -4.31 -28.08
N PHE A 311 -10.49 -4.24 -27.47
CA PHE A 311 -11.78 -4.18 -28.14
C PHE A 311 -12.53 -2.91 -27.72
N GLY A 312 -12.91 -2.08 -28.70
CA GLY A 312 -13.48 -0.76 -28.41
C GLY A 312 -12.48 0.16 -27.69
N THR A 313 -12.99 1.05 -26.84
CA THR A 313 -12.19 2.04 -26.10
C THR A 313 -11.60 1.51 -24.80
N THR A 314 -12.28 0.55 -24.18
CA THR A 314 -12.00 0.10 -22.81
C THR A 314 -11.93 -1.41 -22.67
N GLY A 315 -12.39 -2.17 -23.68
CA GLY A 315 -12.47 -3.62 -23.61
C GLY A 315 -11.13 -4.31 -23.89
N SER A 316 -10.91 -5.46 -23.25
CA SER A 316 -9.73 -6.29 -23.46
C SER A 316 -10.10 -7.70 -23.94
N THR A 317 -9.12 -8.43 -24.48
CA THR A 317 -9.32 -9.85 -24.84
C THR A 317 -9.84 -10.67 -23.67
N GLU A 318 -9.37 -10.39 -22.45
CA GLU A 318 -9.79 -11.11 -21.24
C GLU A 318 -11.26 -10.92 -20.92
N GLU A 319 -11.78 -9.70 -21.06
CA GLU A 319 -13.20 -9.41 -20.86
C GLU A 319 -14.05 -10.13 -21.91
N VAL A 320 -13.62 -10.13 -23.18
CA VAL A 320 -14.27 -10.90 -24.25
C VAL A 320 -14.24 -12.40 -23.94
N LEU A 321 -13.09 -12.95 -23.56
CA LEU A 321 -12.97 -14.36 -23.20
C LEU A 321 -13.81 -14.74 -21.97
N ALA A 322 -13.99 -13.82 -21.03
CA ALA A 322 -14.86 -14.02 -19.89
C ALA A 322 -16.35 -13.99 -20.29
N HIS A 323 -16.72 -13.05 -21.14
CA HIS A 323 -18.06 -12.94 -21.69
C HIS A 323 -18.44 -14.20 -22.50
N GLU A 324 -17.66 -14.52 -23.54
CA GLU A 324 -17.91 -15.67 -24.41
C GLU A 324 -17.66 -17.01 -23.70
N GLY A 325 -16.69 -17.04 -22.78
CA GLY A 325 -16.43 -18.19 -21.93
C GLY A 325 -17.60 -18.51 -20.99
N THR A 326 -18.40 -17.50 -20.62
CA THR A 326 -19.65 -17.73 -19.88
C THR A 326 -20.65 -18.47 -20.74
N HIS A 327 -20.87 -18.05 -21.99
CA HIS A 327 -21.75 -18.78 -22.92
C HIS A 327 -21.28 -20.21 -23.20
N GLN A 328 -19.97 -20.41 -23.30
CA GLN A 328 -19.38 -21.75 -23.37
C GLN A 328 -19.70 -22.57 -22.11
N PHE A 329 -19.55 -21.99 -20.93
CA PHE A 329 -19.87 -22.65 -19.66
C PHE A 329 -21.35 -22.98 -19.53
N GLU A 330 -22.23 -22.03 -19.85
CA GLU A 330 -23.67 -22.22 -19.99
C GLU A 330 -23.96 -23.37 -20.95
N GLY A 331 -23.27 -23.40 -22.10
CA GLY A 331 -23.27 -24.44 -23.14
C GLY A 331 -23.06 -25.85 -22.61
N MET A 332 -22.20 -25.98 -21.61
CA MET A 332 -21.89 -27.26 -20.98
C MET A 332 -22.94 -27.66 -19.93
N ILE A 333 -23.39 -26.70 -19.11
CA ILE A 333 -24.22 -27.02 -17.94
C ILE A 333 -25.72 -27.07 -18.26
N PHE A 334 -26.20 -26.31 -19.25
CA PHE A 334 -27.61 -26.25 -19.60
C PHE A 334 -27.94 -27.20 -20.76
N LYS A 335 -29.12 -27.82 -20.68
CA LYS A 335 -29.60 -28.75 -21.72
C LYS A 335 -29.89 -28.04 -23.05
N SER A 336 -30.33 -26.78 -22.99
CA SER A 336 -30.68 -25.96 -24.16
C SER A 336 -30.58 -24.48 -23.80
N LEU A 337 -29.50 -23.82 -24.27
CA LEU A 337 -29.34 -22.36 -24.11
C LEU A 337 -30.46 -21.56 -24.78
N PRO A 338 -30.93 -21.91 -25.99
CA PRO A 338 -32.00 -21.15 -26.63
C PRO A 338 -33.33 -21.16 -25.86
N SER A 339 -33.47 -22.08 -24.89
CA SER A 339 -34.66 -22.14 -24.03
C SER A 339 -34.55 -21.23 -22.79
N LEU A 340 -33.39 -20.62 -22.54
CA LEU A 340 -33.18 -19.71 -21.41
C LEU A 340 -33.55 -18.28 -21.79
N PRO A 341 -34.04 -17.46 -20.84
CA PRO A 341 -34.30 -16.05 -21.10
C PRO A 341 -33.02 -15.31 -21.50
N ILE A 342 -33.11 -14.47 -22.54
CA ILE A 342 -31.95 -13.70 -23.06
C ILE A 342 -31.30 -12.88 -21.94
N TRP A 343 -32.10 -12.22 -21.09
CA TRP A 343 -31.57 -11.42 -19.98
C TRP A 343 -30.72 -12.23 -19.00
N PHE A 344 -31.01 -13.52 -18.85
CA PHE A 344 -30.27 -14.41 -17.95
C PHE A 344 -28.93 -14.81 -18.58
N VAL A 345 -28.96 -15.22 -19.85
CA VAL A 345 -27.78 -15.63 -20.63
C VAL A 345 -26.78 -14.48 -20.78
N GLU A 346 -27.24 -13.36 -21.33
CA GLU A 346 -26.42 -12.17 -21.54
C GLU A 346 -26.04 -11.50 -20.20
N GLY A 347 -26.95 -11.52 -19.22
CA GLY A 347 -26.72 -10.92 -17.91
C GLY A 347 -25.63 -11.63 -17.12
N LEU A 348 -25.54 -12.96 -17.22
CA LEU A 348 -24.45 -13.73 -16.62
C LEU A 348 -23.12 -13.48 -17.33
N ALA A 349 -23.12 -13.40 -18.66
CA ALA A 349 -21.91 -13.08 -19.42
C ALA A 349 -21.35 -11.69 -19.04
N VAL A 350 -22.23 -10.69 -18.88
CA VAL A 350 -21.87 -9.36 -18.35
C VAL A 350 -21.39 -9.44 -16.90
N TYR A 351 -22.02 -10.25 -16.04
CA TYR A 351 -21.63 -10.39 -14.63
C TYR A 351 -20.21 -10.95 -14.45
N PHE A 352 -19.76 -11.84 -15.34
CA PHE A 352 -18.43 -12.43 -15.28
C PHE A 352 -17.38 -11.70 -16.10
N GLY A 353 -17.75 -11.14 -17.26
CA GLY A 353 -16.83 -10.47 -18.17
C GLY A 353 -16.73 -8.98 -17.89
N ASP A 354 -17.79 -8.26 -18.20
CA ASP A 354 -17.77 -6.80 -18.29
C ASP A 354 -17.54 -6.12 -16.93
N GLY A 355 -16.46 -5.34 -16.84
CA GLY A 355 -16.10 -4.59 -15.63
C GLY A 355 -15.41 -5.40 -14.54
N SER A 356 -15.23 -6.71 -14.73
CA SER A 356 -14.49 -7.57 -13.81
C SER A 356 -12.98 -7.32 -13.92
N GLU A 357 -12.27 -7.29 -12.78
CA GLU A 357 -10.81 -7.22 -12.77
C GLU A 357 -10.24 -8.60 -13.14
N ILE A 358 -9.92 -8.80 -14.43
CA ILE A 358 -9.38 -10.06 -14.93
C ILE A 358 -7.87 -9.94 -15.12
N SER A 359 -7.13 -10.86 -14.49
CA SER A 359 -5.69 -11.02 -14.67
C SER A 359 -5.35 -12.50 -14.83
N ARG A 360 -4.10 -12.78 -15.24
CA ARG A 360 -3.57 -14.13 -15.48
C ARG A 360 -4.02 -15.21 -14.47
N ARG A 361 -4.11 -14.89 -13.18
CA ARG A 361 -4.45 -15.88 -12.12
C ARG A 361 -5.47 -15.41 -11.10
N LYS A 362 -6.01 -14.21 -11.25
CA LYS A 362 -6.98 -13.60 -10.32
C LYS A 362 -8.13 -13.03 -11.14
N ILE A 363 -9.34 -13.44 -10.78
CA ILE A 363 -10.60 -12.94 -11.34
C ILE A 363 -11.35 -12.23 -10.21
N GLY A 364 -11.59 -10.93 -10.35
CA GLY A 364 -12.51 -10.16 -9.51
C GLY A 364 -13.89 -10.11 -10.17
N ILE A 365 -14.81 -10.98 -9.74
CA ILE A 365 -16.21 -11.00 -10.19
C ILE A 365 -17.07 -10.05 -9.35
N ASN A 366 -18.31 -9.80 -9.78
CA ASN A 366 -19.31 -8.98 -9.07
C ASN A 366 -18.96 -7.49 -9.02
N GLU A 367 -18.30 -7.00 -10.06
CA GLU A 367 -18.06 -5.57 -10.28
C GLU A 367 -19.17 -4.98 -11.15
N ILE A 368 -19.41 -3.67 -11.01
CA ILE A 368 -20.43 -2.99 -11.82
C ILE A 368 -19.76 -2.44 -13.10
N PRO A 369 -20.14 -2.90 -14.30
CA PRO A 369 -19.60 -2.38 -15.55
C PRO A 369 -20.02 -0.93 -15.74
N ARG A 370 -19.10 0.01 -15.47
CA ARG A 370 -19.42 1.45 -15.46
C ARG A 370 -19.89 1.95 -16.81
N ASP A 371 -19.25 1.50 -17.90
CA ASP A 371 -19.58 1.93 -19.25
C ASP A 371 -21.01 1.50 -19.64
N ARG A 372 -21.39 0.25 -19.32
CA ARG A 372 -22.77 -0.23 -19.53
C ARG A 372 -23.77 0.43 -18.58
N LEU A 373 -23.38 0.74 -17.35
CA LEU A 373 -24.23 1.44 -16.40
C LEU A 373 -24.63 2.82 -16.91
N VAL A 374 -23.71 3.54 -17.56
CA VAL A 374 -24.03 4.84 -18.20
C VAL A 374 -25.08 4.64 -19.29
N GLY A 375 -24.88 3.67 -20.20
CA GLY A 375 -25.85 3.36 -21.25
C GLY A 375 -27.22 2.94 -20.70
N LEU A 376 -27.25 2.12 -19.65
CA LEU A 376 -28.49 1.68 -19.00
C LEU A 376 -29.22 2.84 -18.32
N LYS A 377 -28.52 3.75 -17.64
CA LYS A 377 -29.13 4.95 -17.04
C LYS A 377 -29.78 5.83 -18.11
N GLN A 378 -29.09 6.06 -19.22
CA GLN A 378 -29.63 6.83 -20.34
C GLN A 378 -30.88 6.15 -20.92
N ALA A 379 -30.84 4.83 -21.14
CA ALA A 379 -31.98 4.07 -21.63
C ALA A 379 -33.21 4.14 -20.69
N ILE A 380 -32.98 4.19 -19.37
CA ILE A 380 -34.04 4.38 -18.37
C ILE A 380 -34.64 5.79 -18.46
N GLU A 381 -33.79 6.82 -18.56
CA GLU A 381 -34.20 8.21 -18.70
C GLU A 381 -35.03 8.44 -19.99
N ASP A 382 -34.64 7.79 -21.08
CA ASP A 382 -35.31 7.88 -22.38
C ASP A 382 -36.57 6.97 -22.46
N GLY A 383 -36.86 6.17 -21.43
CA GLY A 383 -37.96 5.21 -21.42
C GLY A 383 -37.78 4.01 -22.36
N ASN A 384 -36.55 3.80 -22.87
CA ASN A 384 -36.18 2.73 -23.79
C ASN A 384 -35.54 1.54 -23.04
N TYR A 385 -36.28 0.95 -22.10
CA TYR A 385 -35.80 -0.18 -21.29
C TYR A 385 -36.88 -1.26 -21.14
N CYS A 386 -36.47 -2.48 -20.80
CA CYS A 386 -37.38 -3.58 -20.49
C CYS A 386 -37.55 -3.71 -18.97
N ASP A 387 -38.79 -3.64 -18.46
CA ASP A 387 -39.10 -3.86 -17.04
C ASP A 387 -39.40 -5.34 -16.81
N ILE A 388 -38.52 -6.05 -16.09
CA ILE A 388 -38.66 -7.49 -15.81
C ILE A 388 -39.89 -7.81 -14.93
N ARG A 389 -40.52 -6.80 -14.31
CA ARG A 389 -41.74 -6.95 -13.49
C ARG A 389 -43.04 -6.81 -14.28
N LYS A 390 -42.98 -6.34 -15.52
CA LYS A 390 -44.13 -6.24 -16.42
C LYS A 390 -44.06 -7.35 -17.45
#